data_AF-A0A5D4T514-F1
#
_entry.id   AF-A0A5D4T514-F1
#
_cell.length_a   1.000
_cell.length_b   1.000
_cell.length_c   1.000
_cell.angle_alpha   90.00
_cell.angle_beta   90.00
_cell.angle_gamma   90.00
#
_symmetry.space_group_name_H-M   'P 1'
#
loop_
_entity.id
_entity.type
_entity.pdbx_description
1 polymer ?
#
loop_
_entity_poly.entity_id
_entity_poly.type
_entity_poly.pdbx_seq_one_letter_code
_entity_poly.pdbx_strand_id
1 'polypeptide(L)' 'MKRFRDLGLEENLVVIESAGEYAYCLYTSKMENNECPIIAWNRVGDLDEYYTAKNFYEFLSRRLLDAKEAWGEDF' A
#
# COMPACT_ATOMS: atom_id res chain seq x y z
N MET A 1 15.40 -7.46 -12.46
CA MET A 1 14.30 -6.87 -11.66
C MET A 1 13.78 -5.66 -12.42
N LYS A 2 12.51 -5.65 -12.86
CA LYS A 2 11.93 -4.49 -13.55
C LYS A 2 11.50 -3.45 -12.52
N ARG A 3 11.59 -2.16 -12.83
CA ARG A 3 11.08 -1.11 -11.94
C ARG A 3 9.55 -1.09 -12.03
N PHE A 4 8.86 -0.73 -10.95
CA PHE A 4 7.41 -0.57 -10.98
C PHE A 4 6.94 0.46 -12.03
N ARG A 5 7.76 1.49 -12.28
CA ARG A 5 7.56 2.47 -13.36
C ARG A 5 7.50 1.81 -14.75
N ASP A 6 8.35 0.82 -15.01
CA ASP A 6 8.38 0.10 -16.28
C ASP A 6 7.15 -0.80 -16.49
N LEU A 7 6.33 -0.95 -15.44
CA LEU A 7 5.16 -1.81 -15.39
C LEU A 7 3.85 -1.02 -15.34
N GLY A 8 3.92 0.30 -15.51
CA GLY A 8 2.74 1.18 -15.56
C GLY A 8 2.37 1.86 -14.24
N LEU A 9 3.23 1.82 -13.21
CA LEU A 9 2.98 2.55 -11.97
C LEU A 9 3.09 4.08 -12.18
N GLU A 10 1.98 4.79 -12.04
CA GLU A 10 1.88 6.25 -12.18
C GLU A 10 2.80 7.02 -11.23
N GLU A 11 3.39 8.14 -11.69
CA GLU A 11 4.41 8.90 -10.95
C GLU A 11 3.98 9.38 -9.55
N ASN A 12 2.69 9.67 -9.39
CA ASN A 12 2.04 10.07 -8.14
C ASN A 12 1.91 8.92 -7.11
N LEU A 13 2.19 7.68 -7.49
CA LEU A 13 2.21 6.51 -6.61
C LEU A 13 3.64 6.22 -6.15
N VAL A 14 3.83 6.12 -4.83
CA VAL A 14 5.11 5.76 -4.21
C VAL A 14 4.96 4.43 -3.49
N VAL A 15 5.69 3.41 -3.95
CA VAL A 15 5.67 2.07 -3.36
C VAL A 15 6.27 2.09 -1.96
N ILE A 16 5.53 1.55 -0.99
CA ILE A 16 5.97 1.38 0.41
C ILE A 16 6.16 -0.08 0.80
N GLU A 17 5.44 -1.01 0.16
CA GLU A 17 5.56 -2.46 0.38
C GLU A 17 5.30 -3.22 -0.93
N SER A 18 6.12 -4.23 -1.21
CA SER A 18 5.97 -5.13 -2.36
C SER A 18 5.44 -6.48 -1.87
N ALA A 19 4.16 -6.75 -2.08
CA ALA A 19 3.44 -7.93 -1.59
C ALA A 19 3.22 -8.99 -2.69
N GLY A 20 4.27 -9.26 -3.48
CA GLY A 20 4.24 -10.25 -4.56
C GLY A 20 3.46 -9.77 -5.78
N GLU A 21 2.18 -10.14 -5.87
CA GLU A 21 1.29 -9.78 -7.00
C GLU A 21 0.76 -8.34 -6.91
N TYR A 22 0.84 -7.75 -5.71
CA TYR A 22 0.39 -6.39 -5.39
C TYR A 22 1.54 -5.54 -4.84
N ALA A 23 1.39 -4.23 -4.91
CA ALA A 23 2.25 -3.28 -4.22
C ALA A 23 1.40 -2.25 -3.48
N TYR A 24 1.68 -2.02 -2.20
CA TYR A 24 1.03 -0.93 -1.46
C TYR A 24 1.74 0.38 -1.79
N CYS A 25 0.97 1.39 -2.16
CA CYS A 25 1.47 2.68 -2.62
C CYS A 25 0.82 3.83 -1.87
N LEU A 26 1.61 4.86 -1.54
CA LEU A 26 1.12 6.18 -1.16
C LEU A 26 0.60 6.90 -2.39
N TYR A 27 -0.64 7.41 -2.32
CA TYR A 27 -1.24 8.16 -3.43
C TYR A 27 -1.06 9.66 -3.24
N THR A 28 0.11 10.17 -3.63
CA THR A 28 0.56 11.53 -3.29
C THR A 28 -0.26 12.66 -3.91
N SER A 29 -0.98 12.42 -5.02
CA SER A 29 -1.89 13.41 -5.60
C SER A 29 -3.25 13.50 -4.89
N LYS A 30 -3.54 12.62 -3.93
CA LYS A 30 -4.76 12.62 -3.10
C LYS A 30 -4.45 13.04 -1.66
N MET A 31 -3.60 14.05 -1.50
CA MET A 31 -3.18 14.52 -0.18
C MET A 31 -4.26 15.39 0.48
N GLU A 32 -4.61 15.07 1.73
CA GLU A 32 -5.51 15.83 2.59
C GLU A 32 -4.89 15.97 3.98
N ASN A 33 -4.85 17.18 4.55
CA ASN A 33 -4.26 17.46 5.86
C ASN A 33 -2.80 16.95 6.03
N ASN A 34 -1.98 17.08 4.98
CA ASN A 34 -0.59 16.57 4.89
C ASN A 34 -0.45 15.04 4.94
N GLU A 35 -1.55 14.30 4.85
CA GLU A 35 -1.58 12.85 4.77
C GLU A 35 -2.05 12.42 3.38
N CYS A 36 -1.63 11.23 2.94
CA CYS A 36 -2.12 10.66 1.70
C CYS A 36 -2.56 9.21 1.92
N PRO A 37 -3.60 8.76 1.19
CA PRO A 37 -4.14 7.44 1.39
C PRO A 37 -3.22 6.37 0.80
N ILE A 38 -3.38 5.15 1.30
CA ILE A 38 -2.69 3.95 0.81
C ILE A 38 -3.62 3.21 -0.15
N ILE A 39 -3.08 2.82 -1.30
CA ILE A 39 -3.79 1.98 -2.28
C ILE A 39 -3.03 0.69 -2.53
N ALA A 40 -3.76 -0.37 -2.90
CA ALA A 40 -3.16 -1.59 -3.42
C ALA A 40 -3.08 -1.50 -4.95
N TRP A 41 -1.87 -1.39 -5.48
CA TRP A 41 -1.62 -1.36 -6.92
C TRP A 41 -1.41 -2.79 -7.44
N ASN A 42 -2.16 -3.16 -8.48
CA ASN A 42 -2.03 -4.43 -9.19
C ASN A 42 -1.75 -4.16 -10.69
N ARG A 43 -1.16 -5.13 -11.40
CA ARG A 43 -0.88 -5.00 -12.85
C ARG A 43 -2.06 -5.34 -13.75
N VAL A 44 -3.09 -6.00 -13.21
CA VAL A 44 -4.10 -6.74 -14.00
C VAL A 44 -5.27 -5.85 -14.43
N GLY A 45 -5.32 -4.61 -13.96
CA GLY A 45 -6.27 -3.63 -14.47
C GLY A 45 -7.36 -3.35 -13.46
N ASP A 46 -7.80 -2.11 -13.54
CA ASP A 46 -8.49 -1.33 -12.54
C ASP A 46 -7.64 -1.13 -11.27
N LEU A 47 -7.20 0.12 -11.09
CA LEU A 47 -7.01 0.66 -9.76
C LEU A 47 -8.36 0.47 -9.07
N ASP A 48 -8.57 -0.71 -8.47
CA ASP A 48 -9.57 -0.84 -7.44
C ASP A 48 -9.20 0.28 -6.47
N GLU A 49 -10.01 1.35 -6.44
CA GLU A 49 -9.88 2.48 -5.54
C GLU A 49 -10.17 2.05 -4.08
N TYR A 50 -9.81 0.81 -3.75
CA TYR A 50 -9.86 0.24 -2.43
C TYR A 50 -8.70 0.84 -1.64
N TYR A 51 -8.93 2.07 -1.17
CA TYR A 51 -8.09 2.71 -0.18
C TYR A 51 -7.94 1.77 1.01
N THR A 52 -6.74 1.24 1.19
CA THR A 52 -6.43 0.27 2.25
C THR A 52 -6.34 0.98 3.61
N ALA A 53 -5.94 2.25 3.60
CA ALA A 53 -5.91 3.12 4.78
C ALA A 53 -5.96 4.60 4.36
N LYS A 54 -6.40 5.47 5.27
CA LYS A 54 -6.48 6.92 5.01
C LYS A 54 -5.12 7.61 5.09
N ASN A 55 -4.19 7.02 5.82
CA ASN A 55 -2.84 7.52 6.00
C ASN A 55 -1.87 6.36 6.27
N PHE A 56 -0.57 6.66 6.18
CA PHE A 56 0.48 5.67 6.37
C PHE A 56 0.52 5.10 7.79
N TYR A 57 0.26 5.94 8.81
CA TYR A 57 0.25 5.52 10.20
C TYR A 57 -0.80 4.44 10.47
N GLU A 58 -2.03 4.62 9.99
CA GLU A 58 -3.12 3.66 10.13
C GLU A 58 -2.77 2.33 9.45
N PHE A 59 -2.21 2.39 8.25
CA PHE A 59 -1.74 1.20 7.53
C PHE A 59 -0.69 0.44 8.33
N LEU A 60 0.37 1.12 8.77
CA LEU A 60 1.47 0.50 9.50
C LEU A 60 1.00 -0.07 10.85
N SER A 61 0.17 0.67 11.58
CA SER A 61 -0.37 0.25 12.88
C SER A 61 -1.18 -1.05 12.76
N ARG A 62 -2.04 -1.16 11.75
CA ARG A 62 -2.79 -2.40 11.46
C ARG A 62 -1.85 -3.55 11.13
N ARG A 63 -0.88 -3.35 10.23
CA ARG A 63 0.10 -4.40 9.86
C ARG A 63 0.89 -4.92 11.06
N LEU A 64 1.27 -4.02 11.98
CA LEU A 64 1.99 -4.38 13.21
C LEU A 64 1.08 -5.14 14.19
N LEU A 65 -0.18 -4.74 14.31
CA LEU A 65 -1.15 -5.44 15.16
C LEU A 65 -1.44 -6.84 14.63
N ASP A 66 -1.73 -6.97 13.33
CA ASP A 66 -1.96 -8.24 12.66
C ASP A 66 -0.75 -9.18 12.83
N ALA A 67 0.47 -8.64 12.65
CA ALA A 67 1.69 -9.42 12.85
C ALA A 67 1.87 -9.86 14.30
N LYS A 68 1.56 -8.98 15.27
CA LYS A 68 1.62 -9.32 16.70
C LYS A 68 0.65 -10.43 17.06
N GLU A 69 -0.57 -10.39 16.53
CA GLU A 69 -1.60 -11.41 16.76
C GLU A 69 -1.20 -12.74 16.11
N ALA A 70 -0.78 -12.73 14.85
CA ALA A 70 -0.31 -13.92 14.14
C ALA A 70 0.90 -14.59 14.83
N TRP A 71 1.81 -13.81 15.41
CA TRP A 71 2.94 -14.34 16.19
C TRP A 71 2.53 -14.95 17.54
N GLY A 72 1.36 -14.59 18.07
CA GLY A 72 0.87 -15.06 19.37
C GLY A 72 0.11 -16.38 19.33
N GLU A 73 -0.25 -16.88 18.14
CA GLU A 73 -1.02 -18.12 17.96
C GLU A 73 -0.15 -19.39 17.88
N ASP A 74 1.19 -19.27 17.92
CA ASP A 74 2.15 -20.37 17.77
C ASP A 74 2.82 -20.84 19.09
N PHE A 75 2.22 -20.57 20.26
CA PHE A 75 2.72 -21.06 21.57
C PHE A 75 1.65 -21.68 22.48
#